data_AF-A0A9E2G3M6-F1
#
_entry.id   AF-A0A9E2G3M6-F1
#
_cell.length_a   1.000
_cell.length_b   1.000
_cell.length_c   1.000
_cell.angle_alpha   90.00
_cell.angle_beta   90.00
_cell.angle_gamma   90.00
#
_symmetry.space_group_name_H-M   'P 1'
#
loop_
_entity.id
_entity.type
_entity.pdbx_description
1 polymer ?
#
loop_
_entity_poly.entity_id
_entity_poly.type
_entity_poly.pdbx_seq_one_letter_code
_entity_poly.pdbx_strand_id
1 'polypeptide(L)'
;MKKWFLFLMFPWFGCQVEQGVVEGWHEPVVPVSLYYTMHGKVWAPGGDLMSVLDANRMPVPDALVALFREEPQPPPGRYYCNRCVELPPGTQHTRTDVDGSFELQLRPNTEYWMVVQKGEFRRVTKFVSGRSGEVWDSEEDKSGPRPSIVTLPSVHEPVRGKWIPRILILKGRGEPDMGVFWKSLGFLPGVDVEEITDREAEWVVSSPEMLRNYSILLATCGDEATYLTKPQIQENLRNWVKNGGKLFVDDFAYDWAEQLFPGFLSFKVDYTLDFETGVCGGTERAPNEVGRCVNYECYDASGYPGDDQLAEWIDVVNRYSPVSMKYGCNVIHELGTGEQGICKTELDPRCRDGLFYDVPKVWMFGTSFRYPDKPLTVSWNYHCGKVMYTVLHTHAEGSSSVGYELLLQEKVMMYLFMELQTCTSPNLVE
;
A
#
# COMPACT_ATOMS: atom_id res chain seq x y z
N MET A 1 70.23 -51.45 40.58
CA MET A 1 70.86 -50.85 41.79
C MET A 1 69.76 -50.16 42.60
N LYS A 2 69.72 -50.42 43.92
CA LYS A 2 69.01 -49.68 45.02
C LYS A 2 67.55 -49.24 44.74
N LYS A 3 66.49 -50.00 45.09
CA LYS A 3 65.87 -50.23 46.43
C LYS A 3 65.75 -48.98 47.32
N TRP A 4 64.55 -48.63 47.78
CA TRP A 4 63.99 -48.91 49.14
C TRP A 4 62.52 -48.39 49.23
N PHE A 5 61.52 -49.25 49.43
CA PHE A 5 60.83 -49.64 50.71
C PHE A 5 59.81 -48.57 51.18
N LEU A 6 58.60 -48.82 51.71
CA LEU A 6 57.65 -49.94 51.88
C LEU A 6 56.59 -49.36 52.84
N PHE A 7 55.28 -49.56 52.69
CA PHE A 7 54.39 -49.58 53.87
C PHE A 7 53.13 -50.42 53.63
N LEU A 8 53.19 -51.61 54.24
CA LEU A 8 52.14 -52.40 54.92
C LEU A 8 50.68 -52.27 54.48
N MET A 9 50.17 -53.39 53.94
CA MET A 9 48.76 -53.79 54.01
C MET A 9 48.49 -54.56 55.31
N PHE A 10 47.33 -54.32 55.93
CA PHE A 10 46.36 -55.34 56.42
C PHE A 10 45.10 -54.66 57.01
N PRO A 11 43.96 -55.37 57.23
CA PRO A 11 42.67 -55.05 56.61
C PRO A 11 41.58 -54.70 57.65
N TRP A 12 40.40 -54.23 57.23
CA TRP A 12 39.12 -54.54 57.90
C TRP A 12 37.86 -54.10 57.13
N PHE A 13 36.95 -55.06 56.98
CA PHE A 13 35.47 -55.04 56.90
C PHE A 13 34.70 -53.94 56.15
N GLY A 14 33.99 -54.40 55.10
CA GLY A 14 32.52 -54.44 55.09
C GLY A 14 31.75 -53.16 54.74
N CYS A 15 31.08 -53.16 53.58
CA CYS A 15 29.61 -53.09 53.47
C CYS A 15 29.18 -53.10 52.00
N GLN A 16 28.27 -54.00 51.63
CA GLN A 16 27.47 -53.89 50.41
C GLN A 16 26.54 -52.68 50.54
N VAL A 17 26.44 -51.88 49.48
CA VAL A 17 25.32 -50.97 49.24
C VAL A 17 24.75 -51.31 47.87
N GLU A 18 23.53 -51.84 47.86
CA GLU A 18 22.68 -51.90 46.68
C GLU A 18 22.45 -50.47 46.18
N GLN A 19 22.84 -50.19 44.94
CA GLN A 19 22.33 -49.03 44.22
C GLN A 19 21.33 -49.52 43.20
N GLY A 20 20.05 -49.39 43.57
CA GLY A 20 18.93 -49.52 42.66
C GLY A 20 19.03 -48.47 41.55
N VAL A 21 18.84 -48.94 40.33
CA VAL A 21 18.65 -48.11 39.14
C VAL A 21 17.31 -47.39 39.30
N VAL A 22 17.34 -46.07 39.45
CA VAL A 22 16.14 -45.23 39.31
C VAL A 22 16.07 -44.79 37.85
N GLU A 23 15.35 -45.55 37.03
CA GLU A 23 14.87 -45.09 35.73
C GLU A 23 13.78 -44.05 35.96
N GLY A 24 14.18 -42.79 36.11
CA GLY A 24 13.31 -41.63 36.06
C GLY A 24 13.56 -40.87 34.76
N TRP A 25 13.02 -41.37 33.65
CA TRP A 25 12.84 -40.53 32.47
C TRP A 25 11.82 -39.46 32.83
N HIS A 26 12.28 -38.27 33.19
CA HIS A 26 11.42 -37.10 33.14
C HIS A 26 11.12 -36.84 31.67
N GLU A 27 9.91 -37.19 31.23
CA GLU A 27 9.37 -36.60 30.01
C GLU A 27 9.54 -35.08 30.12
N PRO A 28 10.10 -34.40 29.11
CA PRO A 28 10.18 -32.95 29.14
C PRO A 28 8.74 -32.44 29.28
N VAL A 29 8.49 -31.70 30.37
CA VAL A 29 7.22 -31.00 30.57
C VAL A 29 7.09 -30.02 29.42
N VAL A 30 6.35 -30.42 28.38
CA VAL A 30 6.02 -29.53 27.26
C VAL A 30 5.14 -28.44 27.88
N PRO A 31 5.53 -27.16 27.81
CA PRO A 31 4.68 -26.09 28.29
C PRO A 31 3.34 -26.18 27.56
N VAL A 32 2.27 -26.45 28.29
CA VAL A 32 0.93 -26.42 27.70
C VAL A 32 0.65 -24.97 27.37
N SER A 33 0.77 -24.60 26.09
CA SER A 33 0.40 -23.26 25.65
C SER A 33 -1.07 -23.04 26.02
N LEU A 34 -1.32 -21.97 26.78
CA LEU A 34 -2.67 -21.57 27.20
C LEU A 34 -3.45 -20.87 26.08
N TYR A 35 -2.82 -20.72 24.92
CA TYR A 35 -3.32 -19.96 23.78
C TYR A 35 -3.51 -20.84 22.56
N TYR A 36 -4.42 -20.40 21.71
CA TYR A 36 -4.47 -20.78 20.31
C TYR A 36 -3.58 -19.81 19.52
N THR A 37 -2.72 -20.33 18.64
CA THR A 37 -1.81 -19.48 17.86
C THR A 37 -2.27 -19.42 16.42
N MET A 38 -2.35 -18.20 15.89
CA MET A 38 -2.74 -17.92 14.52
C MET A 38 -1.54 -17.37 13.78
N HIS A 39 -0.98 -18.15 12.86
CA HIS A 39 0.01 -17.72 11.89
C HIS A 39 -0.69 -17.48 10.56
N GLY A 40 -0.36 -16.39 9.89
CA GLY A 40 -0.87 -16.21 8.54
C GLY A 40 -0.13 -15.17 7.75
N LYS A 41 -0.60 -14.98 6.52
CA LYS A 41 -0.10 -13.97 5.60
C LYS A 41 -1.27 -13.22 4.98
N VAL A 42 -1.22 -11.90 5.02
CA VAL A 42 -2.22 -11.07 4.34
C VAL A 42 -1.83 -10.91 2.88
N TRP A 43 -2.82 -11.15 2.01
CA TRP A 43 -2.67 -11.09 0.57
C TRP A 43 -3.50 -9.96 -0.03
N ALA A 44 -3.00 -9.41 -1.14
CA ALA A 44 -3.64 -8.33 -1.89
C ALA A 44 -5.00 -8.78 -2.45
N PRO A 45 -5.87 -7.82 -2.84
CA PRO A 45 -7.13 -8.10 -3.50
C PRO A 45 -7.05 -9.17 -4.59
N GLY A 46 -8.02 -10.08 -4.59
CA GLY A 46 -8.13 -11.17 -5.56
C GLY A 46 -7.21 -12.37 -5.30
N GLY A 47 -6.33 -12.31 -4.29
CA GLY A 47 -5.47 -13.45 -3.93
C GLY A 47 -6.23 -14.73 -3.56
N ASP A 48 -7.50 -14.61 -3.17
CA ASP A 48 -8.41 -15.71 -2.84
C ASP A 48 -9.21 -16.22 -4.04
N LEU A 49 -8.91 -15.74 -5.25
CA LEU A 49 -9.60 -16.13 -6.49
C LEU A 49 -8.73 -17.04 -7.35
N MET A 50 -9.36 -18.09 -7.89
CA MET A 50 -8.71 -19.02 -8.83
C MET A 50 -8.34 -18.37 -10.16
N SER A 51 -9.04 -17.31 -10.55
CA SER A 51 -8.76 -16.56 -11.79
C SER A 51 -7.50 -15.71 -11.73
N VAL A 52 -6.99 -15.42 -10.52
CA VAL A 52 -5.78 -14.62 -10.33
C VAL A 52 -4.57 -15.55 -10.33
N LEU A 53 -3.60 -15.24 -11.19
CA LEU A 53 -2.34 -15.99 -11.27
C LEU A 53 -1.57 -15.92 -9.95
N ASP A 54 -0.89 -17.01 -9.60
CA ASP A 54 -0.04 -17.09 -8.41
C ASP A 54 1.02 -15.97 -8.40
N ALA A 55 1.59 -15.62 -9.56
CA ALA A 55 2.57 -14.54 -9.72
C ALA A 55 2.01 -13.12 -9.45
N ASN A 56 0.69 -12.95 -9.51
CA ASN A 56 -0.01 -11.69 -9.24
C ASN A 56 -0.49 -11.60 -7.79
N ARG A 57 -0.38 -12.67 -7.00
CA ARG A 57 -0.72 -12.65 -5.58
C ARG A 57 0.42 -12.01 -4.81
N MET A 58 0.16 -10.83 -4.27
CA MET A 58 1.18 -10.04 -3.58
C MET A 58 0.92 -10.06 -2.07
N PRO A 59 1.95 -10.24 -1.24
CA PRO A 59 1.81 -10.03 0.20
C PRO A 59 1.56 -8.55 0.50
N VAL A 60 0.78 -8.27 1.55
CA VAL A 60 0.45 -6.90 1.95
C VAL A 60 1.18 -6.56 3.24
N PRO A 61 2.14 -5.61 3.19
CA PRO A 61 2.84 -5.16 4.38
C PRO A 61 2.02 -4.17 5.19
N ASP A 62 2.24 -4.15 6.51
CA ASP A 62 1.56 -3.24 7.44
C ASP A 62 0.02 -3.23 7.30
N ALA A 63 -0.55 -4.39 7.00
CA ALA A 63 -1.98 -4.62 7.07
C ALA A 63 -2.37 -4.87 8.52
N LEU A 64 -3.46 -4.26 8.97
CA LEU A 64 -4.02 -4.53 10.29
C LEU A 64 -4.73 -5.88 10.28
N VAL A 65 -4.40 -6.73 11.24
CA VAL A 65 -5.16 -7.92 11.61
C VAL A 65 -5.65 -7.76 13.05
N ALA A 66 -6.96 -7.66 13.26
CA ALA A 66 -7.55 -7.39 14.58
C ALA A 66 -8.76 -8.27 14.89
N LEU A 67 -8.92 -8.68 16.14
CA LEU A 67 -9.95 -9.61 16.60
C LEU A 67 -10.82 -8.92 17.65
N PHE A 68 -12.09 -8.73 17.31
CA PHE A 68 -13.09 -8.07 18.15
C PHE A 68 -14.05 -9.08 18.76
N ARG A 69 -14.63 -8.73 19.92
CA ARG A 69 -15.69 -9.52 20.57
C ARG A 69 -17.07 -9.22 20.05
N GLU A 70 -17.24 -8.03 19.49
CA GLU A 70 -18.48 -7.53 18.89
C GLU A 70 -18.20 -7.20 17.42
N GLU A 71 -19.26 -7.19 16.60
CA GLU A 71 -19.12 -6.87 15.19
C GLU A 71 -18.68 -5.40 15.03
N PRO A 72 -17.53 -5.12 14.42
CA PRO A 72 -17.06 -3.76 14.27
C PRO A 72 -17.89 -3.00 13.24
N GLN A 73 -18.17 -1.72 13.54
CA GLN A 73 -19.02 -0.87 12.70
C GLN A 73 -18.53 -0.79 11.24
N PRO A 74 -19.45 -0.67 10.26
CA PRO A 74 -19.06 -0.52 8.86
C PRO A 74 -18.33 0.83 8.64
N PRO A 75 -17.39 0.90 7.68
CA PRO A 75 -16.82 2.17 7.26
C PRO A 75 -17.89 3.08 6.61
N PRO A 76 -17.65 4.39 6.53
CA PRO A 76 -18.54 5.31 5.81
C PRO A 76 -18.72 4.90 4.33
N GLY A 77 -19.93 5.04 3.79
CA GLY A 77 -20.26 4.69 2.40
C GLY A 77 -19.87 5.74 1.35
N ARG A 78 -18.98 6.68 1.69
CA ARG A 78 -18.46 7.77 0.85
C ARG A 78 -17.00 8.01 1.22
N TYR A 79 -16.27 8.83 0.46
CA TYR A 79 -14.93 9.24 0.89
C TYR A 79 -14.98 9.85 2.30
N TYR A 80 -13.91 9.64 3.08
CA TYR A 80 -13.80 10.16 4.43
C TYR A 80 -12.34 10.44 4.78
N CYS A 81 -12.15 11.25 5.81
CA CYS A 81 -10.84 11.49 6.39
C CYS A 81 -10.33 10.22 7.06
N ASN A 82 -9.33 9.58 6.46
CA ASN A 82 -8.71 8.36 7.01
C ASN A 82 -7.80 8.75 8.18
N ARG A 83 -8.40 9.02 9.36
CA ARG A 83 -7.64 9.31 10.58
C ARG A 83 -7.01 8.04 11.14
N CYS A 84 -5.77 8.13 11.59
CA CYS A 84 -5.18 7.04 12.37
C CYS A 84 -5.94 6.95 13.69
N VAL A 85 -6.70 5.87 13.88
CA VAL A 85 -7.48 5.62 15.10
C VAL A 85 -6.80 4.59 15.98
N GLU A 86 -6.85 4.81 17.29
CA GLU A 86 -6.47 3.79 18.26
C GLU A 86 -7.58 2.74 18.36
N LEU A 87 -7.18 1.48 18.44
CA LEU A 87 -8.12 0.38 18.64
C LEU A 87 -8.61 0.36 20.10
N PRO A 88 -9.85 -0.11 20.36
CA PRO A 88 -10.35 -0.21 21.72
C PRO A 88 -9.39 -0.99 22.64
N PRO A 89 -9.20 -0.56 23.90
CA PRO A 89 -8.31 -1.24 24.83
C PRO A 89 -8.62 -2.73 24.95
N GLY A 90 -7.58 -3.57 24.89
CA GLY A 90 -7.70 -5.03 24.98
C GLY A 90 -8.07 -5.75 23.68
N THR A 91 -8.27 -5.02 22.57
CA THR A 91 -8.40 -5.62 21.23
C THR A 91 -7.12 -6.38 20.86
N GLN A 92 -7.22 -7.68 20.59
CA GLN A 92 -6.09 -8.47 20.10
C GLN A 92 -5.83 -8.08 18.65
N HIS A 93 -4.62 -7.60 18.34
CA HIS A 93 -4.28 -7.15 17.00
C HIS A 93 -2.78 -7.18 16.76
N THR A 94 -2.42 -7.16 15.48
CA THR A 94 -1.07 -7.04 14.98
C THR A 94 -1.07 -6.34 13.63
N ARG A 95 0.12 -5.97 13.16
CA ARG A 95 0.37 -5.48 11.80
C ARG A 95 1.26 -6.48 11.10
N THR A 96 1.00 -6.69 9.81
CA THR A 96 1.80 -7.64 9.05
C THR A 96 3.21 -7.13 8.81
N ASP A 97 4.17 -8.06 8.82
CA ASP A 97 5.53 -7.83 8.38
C ASP A 97 5.58 -7.56 6.87
N VAL A 98 6.77 -7.22 6.36
CA VAL A 98 6.93 -6.83 4.96
C VAL A 98 6.54 -7.92 3.96
N ASP A 99 6.73 -9.18 4.34
CA ASP A 99 6.32 -10.33 3.52
C ASP A 99 4.83 -10.69 3.70
N GLY A 100 4.07 -9.84 4.39
CA GLY A 100 2.66 -9.99 4.70
C GLY A 100 2.38 -10.91 5.88
N SER A 101 3.40 -11.52 6.50
CA SER A 101 3.18 -12.48 7.60
C SER A 101 2.74 -11.80 8.91
N PHE A 102 2.06 -12.56 9.76
CA PHE A 102 1.69 -12.15 11.10
C PHE A 102 1.52 -13.35 12.04
N GLU A 103 1.62 -13.07 13.34
CA GLU A 103 1.31 -14.00 14.42
C GLU A 103 0.38 -13.34 15.45
N LEU A 104 -0.62 -14.09 15.93
CA LEU A 104 -1.50 -13.69 17.04
C LEU A 104 -1.77 -14.84 18.00
N GLN A 105 -1.74 -14.53 19.29
CA GLN A 105 -2.17 -15.45 20.34
C GLN A 105 -3.58 -15.12 20.80
N LEU A 106 -4.49 -16.08 20.68
CA LEU A 106 -5.91 -15.90 20.98
C LEU A 106 -6.34 -16.80 22.12
N ARG A 107 -7.39 -16.37 22.84
CA ARG A 107 -8.04 -17.25 23.82
C ARG A 107 -8.66 -18.43 23.08
N PRO A 108 -8.42 -19.70 23.49
CA PRO A 108 -9.00 -20.87 22.84
C PRO A 108 -10.52 -20.92 22.85
N ASN A 109 -11.11 -21.67 21.91
CA ASN A 109 -12.54 -21.97 21.81
C ASN A 109 -13.44 -20.72 21.90
N THR A 110 -12.98 -19.64 21.28
CA THR A 110 -13.59 -18.32 21.41
C THR A 110 -13.99 -17.77 20.04
N GLU A 111 -15.23 -17.29 19.93
CA GLU A 111 -15.74 -16.57 18.74
C GLU A 111 -15.23 -15.10 18.75
N TYR A 112 -14.80 -14.67 17.58
CA TYR A 112 -14.32 -13.33 17.27
C TYR A 112 -14.91 -12.84 15.94
N TRP A 113 -14.92 -11.53 15.80
CA TRP A 113 -15.00 -10.84 14.51
C TRP A 113 -13.59 -10.43 14.11
N MET A 114 -13.04 -11.11 13.12
CA MET A 114 -11.73 -10.81 12.57
C MET A 114 -11.84 -9.71 11.52
N VAL A 115 -10.96 -8.71 11.63
CA VAL A 115 -10.78 -7.62 10.69
C VAL A 115 -9.41 -7.74 10.05
N VAL A 116 -9.38 -7.77 8.73
CA VAL A 116 -8.16 -7.61 7.93
C VAL A 116 -8.30 -6.35 7.11
N GLN A 117 -7.39 -5.40 7.27
CA GLN A 117 -7.55 -4.07 6.69
C GLN A 117 -6.22 -3.43 6.26
N LYS A 118 -6.22 -2.81 5.08
CA LYS A 118 -5.19 -1.87 4.62
C LYS A 118 -5.88 -0.73 3.88
N GLY A 119 -5.75 0.50 4.40
CA GLY A 119 -6.52 1.64 3.88
C GLY A 119 -8.03 1.40 3.96
N GLU A 120 -8.74 1.56 2.84
CA GLU A 120 -10.19 1.31 2.74
C GLU A 120 -10.53 -0.11 2.26
N PHE A 121 -9.52 -0.94 1.96
CA PHE A 121 -9.74 -2.38 1.78
C PHE A 121 -9.92 -3.02 3.15
N ARG A 122 -11.12 -3.55 3.42
CA ARG A 122 -11.45 -4.16 4.70
C ARG A 122 -12.29 -5.41 4.51
N ARG A 123 -11.87 -6.50 5.16
CA ARG A 123 -12.68 -7.71 5.36
C ARG A 123 -13.02 -7.87 6.83
N VAL A 124 -14.27 -8.21 7.11
CA VAL A 124 -14.78 -8.62 8.43
C VAL A 124 -15.30 -10.04 8.29
N THR A 125 -14.82 -10.97 9.12
CA THR A 125 -15.21 -12.39 9.06
C THR A 125 -15.37 -12.96 10.46
N LYS A 126 -16.38 -13.79 10.67
CA LYS A 126 -16.52 -14.55 11.91
C LYS A 126 -15.43 -15.62 11.98
N PHE A 127 -14.77 -15.70 13.13
CA PHE A 127 -13.68 -16.63 13.36
C PHE A 127 -13.84 -17.29 14.72
N VAL A 128 -13.69 -18.61 14.79
CA VAL A 128 -13.69 -19.36 16.05
C VAL A 128 -12.30 -19.95 16.23
N SER A 129 -11.60 -19.47 17.26
CA SER A 129 -10.29 -19.99 17.64
C SER A 129 -10.37 -21.45 18.10
N GLY A 130 -9.34 -22.21 17.77
CA GLY A 130 -9.20 -23.63 18.11
C GLY A 130 -8.88 -23.87 19.58
N ARG A 131 -8.38 -25.07 19.90
CA ARG A 131 -8.06 -25.49 21.27
C ARG A 131 -6.74 -24.89 21.76
N SER A 132 -6.51 -25.01 23.06
CA SER A 132 -5.25 -24.61 23.69
C SER A 132 -4.08 -25.41 23.09
N GLY A 133 -3.03 -24.71 22.67
CA GLY A 133 -1.86 -25.29 22.02
C GLY A 133 -2.03 -25.63 20.54
N GLU A 134 -3.21 -25.44 19.96
CA GLU A 134 -3.41 -25.59 18.52
C GLU A 134 -2.84 -24.37 17.77
N VAL A 135 -2.31 -24.63 16.57
CA VAL A 135 -1.77 -23.64 15.65
C VAL A 135 -2.56 -23.72 14.36
N TRP A 136 -3.03 -22.58 13.88
CA TRP A 136 -3.52 -22.44 12.51
C TRP A 136 -2.51 -21.68 11.68
N ASP A 137 -2.27 -22.16 10.47
CA ASP A 137 -1.34 -21.55 9.51
C ASP A 137 -2.07 -21.32 8.19
N SER A 138 -2.14 -20.07 7.75
CA SER A 138 -2.77 -19.74 6.45
C SER A 138 -1.97 -20.22 5.25
N GLU A 139 -0.69 -20.58 5.43
CA GLU A 139 0.24 -20.91 4.36
C GLU A 139 0.54 -22.42 4.26
N GLU A 140 -0.28 -23.27 4.90
CA GLU A 140 -0.14 -24.74 4.84
C GLU A 140 -0.33 -25.25 3.39
N ASP A 141 -1.27 -24.68 2.64
CA ASP A 141 -1.38 -24.88 1.18
C ASP A 141 -0.78 -23.70 0.42
N LYS A 142 0.39 -23.94 -0.19
CA LYS A 142 1.12 -22.93 -0.95
C LYS A 142 0.62 -22.80 -2.40
N SER A 143 -0.22 -23.71 -2.88
CA SER A 143 -0.68 -23.76 -4.27
C SER A 143 -2.13 -23.27 -4.41
N GLY A 144 -2.38 -22.42 -5.40
CA GLY A 144 -3.74 -21.94 -5.66
C GLY A 144 -4.25 -20.90 -4.65
N PRO A 145 -5.57 -20.63 -4.64
CA PRO A 145 -6.15 -19.47 -3.97
C PRO A 145 -5.78 -19.36 -2.50
N ARG A 146 -5.46 -18.15 -2.06
CA ARG A 146 -5.12 -17.87 -0.66
C ARG A 146 -6.36 -17.90 0.22
N PRO A 147 -6.22 -18.21 1.52
CA PRO A 147 -7.38 -18.25 2.40
C PRO A 147 -8.07 -16.88 2.45
N SER A 148 -9.35 -16.90 2.11
CA SER A 148 -10.14 -15.67 1.96
C SER A 148 -10.24 -14.88 3.27
N ILE A 149 -10.15 -15.53 4.43
CA ILE A 149 -10.18 -14.87 5.75
C ILE A 149 -9.01 -13.91 6.00
N VAL A 150 -7.86 -14.13 5.35
CA VAL A 150 -6.66 -13.26 5.44
C VAL A 150 -6.40 -12.47 4.17
N THR A 151 -7.27 -12.55 3.16
CA THR A 151 -7.06 -11.88 1.87
C THR A 151 -7.93 -10.62 1.76
N LEU A 152 -7.33 -9.49 1.39
CA LEU A 152 -8.10 -8.26 1.15
C LEU A 152 -9.13 -8.48 0.05
N PRO A 153 -10.33 -7.87 0.13
CA PRO A 153 -11.36 -8.08 -0.88
C PRO A 153 -11.05 -7.33 -2.18
N SER A 154 -11.43 -7.91 -3.32
CA SER A 154 -11.47 -7.24 -4.63
C SER A 154 -12.87 -6.80 -5.05
N VAL A 155 -13.90 -7.07 -4.22
CA VAL A 155 -15.31 -6.78 -4.51
C VAL A 155 -15.96 -6.05 -3.34
N HIS A 156 -16.80 -5.04 -3.65
CA HIS A 156 -17.60 -4.33 -2.64
C HIS A 156 -18.88 -5.11 -2.28
N GLU A 157 -18.86 -5.89 -1.19
CA GLU A 157 -20.04 -6.61 -0.67
C GLU A 157 -20.23 -6.38 0.85
N PRO A 158 -20.76 -5.21 1.29
CA PRO A 158 -20.89 -4.87 2.72
C PRO A 158 -21.69 -5.88 3.53
N VAL A 159 -22.74 -6.47 2.94
CA VAL A 159 -23.58 -7.51 3.56
C VAL A 159 -22.81 -8.80 3.90
N ARG A 160 -21.64 -8.99 3.27
CA ARG A 160 -20.72 -10.12 3.50
C ARG A 160 -19.43 -9.67 4.18
N GLY A 161 -19.41 -8.46 4.75
CA GLY A 161 -18.26 -7.95 5.46
C GLY A 161 -17.09 -7.57 4.55
N LYS A 162 -17.33 -7.20 3.29
CA LYS A 162 -16.28 -6.79 2.34
C LYS A 162 -16.47 -5.34 1.92
N TRP A 163 -15.43 -4.54 2.10
CA TRP A 163 -15.37 -3.16 1.66
C TRP A 163 -14.08 -2.91 0.87
N ILE A 164 -14.23 -2.20 -0.22
CA ILE A 164 -13.16 -1.66 -1.07
C ILE A 164 -13.45 -0.18 -1.29
N PRO A 165 -12.42 0.67 -1.57
CA PRO A 165 -12.65 2.02 -2.05
C PRO A 165 -13.45 2.01 -3.36
N ARG A 166 -14.29 3.02 -3.58
CA ARG A 166 -14.88 3.25 -4.91
C ARG A 166 -13.88 4.00 -5.78
N ILE A 167 -13.48 3.38 -6.88
CA ILE A 167 -12.42 3.87 -7.78
C ILE A 167 -13.06 4.32 -9.10
N LEU A 168 -12.77 5.54 -9.53
CA LEU A 168 -13.12 6.06 -10.85
C LEU A 168 -11.85 6.34 -11.65
N ILE A 169 -11.77 5.77 -12.84
CA ILE A 169 -10.71 5.99 -13.82
C ILE A 169 -11.20 7.02 -14.83
N LEU A 170 -10.47 8.12 -14.94
CA LEU A 170 -10.62 9.13 -15.97
C LEU A 170 -9.70 8.71 -17.12
N LYS A 171 -10.30 8.05 -18.11
CA LYS A 171 -9.54 7.34 -19.14
C LYS A 171 -8.97 8.32 -20.17
N GLY A 172 -7.66 8.44 -20.18
CA GLY A 172 -6.91 9.12 -21.22
C GLY A 172 -6.64 8.24 -22.43
N ARG A 173 -6.20 8.86 -23.53
CA ARG A 173 -5.93 8.17 -24.80
C ARG A 173 -4.58 7.43 -24.81
N GLY A 174 -3.70 7.74 -23.88
CA GLY A 174 -2.34 7.22 -23.77
C GLY A 174 -2.21 5.97 -22.89
N GLU A 175 -3.23 5.62 -22.12
CA GLU A 175 -3.22 4.46 -21.20
C GLU A 175 -4.25 3.40 -21.63
N PRO A 176 -3.93 2.51 -22.59
CA PRO A 176 -4.93 1.63 -23.19
C PRO A 176 -5.51 0.57 -22.24
N ASP A 177 -4.80 0.17 -21.16
CA ASP A 177 -5.07 -1.13 -20.52
C ASP A 177 -5.17 -1.16 -18.97
N MET A 178 -5.48 -0.04 -18.30
CA MET A 178 -5.77 -0.06 -16.86
C MET A 178 -6.84 -1.10 -16.48
N GLY A 179 -7.82 -1.34 -17.36
CA GLY A 179 -8.81 -2.39 -17.17
C GLY A 179 -8.24 -3.81 -17.11
N VAL A 180 -7.14 -4.10 -17.82
CA VAL A 180 -6.45 -5.40 -17.74
C VAL A 180 -5.75 -5.54 -16.39
N PHE A 181 -5.04 -4.50 -15.94
CA PHE A 181 -4.41 -4.45 -14.63
C PHE A 181 -5.40 -4.79 -13.50
N TRP A 182 -6.55 -4.11 -13.43
CA TRP A 182 -7.55 -4.35 -12.39
C TRP A 182 -8.17 -5.75 -12.47
N LYS A 183 -8.49 -6.24 -13.67
CA LYS A 183 -9.02 -7.60 -13.85
C LYS A 183 -8.03 -8.68 -13.43
N SER A 184 -6.74 -8.48 -13.68
CA SER A 184 -5.67 -9.41 -13.29
C SER A 184 -5.48 -9.49 -11.76
N LEU A 185 -6.05 -8.53 -11.03
CA LEU A 185 -6.16 -8.49 -9.57
C LEU A 185 -7.56 -8.90 -9.06
N GLY A 186 -8.43 -9.41 -9.95
CA GLY A 186 -9.73 -9.94 -9.57
C GLY A 186 -10.82 -8.91 -9.29
N PHE A 187 -10.64 -7.66 -9.70
CA PHE A 187 -11.70 -6.63 -9.65
C PHE A 187 -12.67 -6.80 -10.82
N LEU A 188 -13.93 -6.42 -10.62
CA LEU A 188 -14.95 -6.40 -11.67
C LEU A 188 -15.07 -4.99 -12.26
N PRO A 189 -14.59 -4.73 -13.49
CA PRO A 189 -14.77 -3.43 -14.12
C PRO A 189 -16.25 -3.12 -14.37
N GLY A 190 -16.60 -1.85 -14.20
CA GLY A 190 -17.96 -1.34 -14.22
C GLY A 190 -18.74 -1.57 -12.91
N VAL A 191 -18.15 -2.28 -11.93
CA VAL A 191 -18.78 -2.53 -10.62
C VAL A 191 -17.88 -2.03 -9.50
N ASP A 192 -16.67 -2.60 -9.40
CA ASP A 192 -15.70 -2.29 -8.36
C ASP A 192 -14.78 -1.13 -8.77
N VAL A 193 -14.51 -1.04 -10.07
CA VAL A 193 -13.70 0.00 -10.71
C VAL A 193 -14.47 0.52 -11.91
N GLU A 194 -14.83 1.80 -11.89
CA GLU A 194 -15.55 2.47 -12.98
C GLU A 194 -14.57 3.19 -13.88
N GLU A 195 -14.76 3.11 -15.19
CA GLU A 195 -13.94 3.81 -16.18
C GLU A 195 -14.86 4.66 -17.04
N ILE A 196 -14.51 5.94 -17.19
CA ILE A 196 -15.30 6.91 -17.94
C ILE A 196 -14.43 7.66 -18.96
N THR A 197 -15.09 8.16 -20.00
CA THR A 197 -14.45 8.97 -21.04
C THR A 197 -14.14 10.39 -20.54
N ASP A 198 -13.23 11.08 -21.22
CA ASP A 198 -12.92 12.51 -20.99
C ASP A 198 -14.17 13.41 -20.88
N ARG A 199 -15.15 13.18 -21.76
CA ARG A 199 -16.40 13.96 -21.79
C ARG A 199 -17.24 13.75 -20.54
N GLU A 200 -17.27 12.53 -20.02
CA GLU A 200 -17.98 12.19 -18.79
C GLU A 200 -17.21 12.68 -17.57
N ALA A 201 -15.87 12.66 -17.62
CA ALA A 201 -15.00 13.13 -16.55
C ALA A 201 -15.30 14.59 -16.19
N GLU A 202 -15.41 15.49 -17.18
CA GLU A 202 -15.78 16.88 -16.95
C GLU A 202 -17.11 17.01 -16.17
N TRP A 203 -18.11 16.21 -16.54
CA TRP A 203 -19.40 16.24 -15.87
C TRP A 203 -19.27 15.79 -14.41
N VAL A 204 -18.53 14.72 -14.13
CA VAL A 204 -18.29 14.23 -12.77
C VAL A 204 -17.55 15.28 -11.92
N VAL A 205 -16.43 15.82 -12.40
CA VAL A 205 -15.59 16.73 -11.61
C VAL A 205 -16.18 18.14 -11.45
N SER A 206 -17.12 18.52 -12.31
CA SER A 206 -17.92 19.74 -12.14
C SER A 206 -19.02 19.61 -11.07
N SER A 207 -19.28 18.41 -10.53
CA SER A 207 -20.30 18.19 -9.50
C SER A 207 -19.71 17.65 -8.19
N PRO A 208 -19.72 18.45 -7.11
CA PRO A 208 -19.36 17.97 -5.77
C PRO A 208 -20.18 16.78 -5.30
N GLU A 209 -21.44 16.65 -5.75
CA GLU A 209 -22.30 15.53 -5.40
C GLU A 209 -21.84 14.22 -6.06
N MET A 210 -21.38 14.29 -7.32
CA MET A 210 -20.85 13.10 -8.00
C MET A 210 -19.48 12.71 -7.46
N LEU A 211 -18.58 13.69 -7.23
CA LEU A 211 -17.28 13.46 -6.60
C LEU A 211 -17.39 12.75 -5.24
N ARG A 212 -18.45 13.01 -4.47
CA ARG A 212 -18.72 12.36 -3.18
C ARG A 212 -18.91 10.85 -3.23
N ASN A 213 -19.20 10.29 -4.39
CA ASN A 213 -19.38 8.86 -4.54
C ASN A 213 -18.07 8.09 -4.72
N TYR A 214 -16.94 8.77 -4.93
CA TYR A 214 -15.65 8.13 -5.23
C TYR A 214 -14.63 8.42 -4.14
N SER A 215 -13.97 7.37 -3.65
CA SER A 215 -12.85 7.45 -2.71
C SER A 215 -11.56 7.80 -3.44
N ILE A 216 -11.39 7.25 -4.65
CA ILE A 216 -10.20 7.42 -5.48
C ILE A 216 -10.62 7.89 -6.88
N LEU A 217 -9.95 8.93 -7.36
CA LEU A 217 -9.92 9.29 -8.77
C LEU A 217 -8.54 8.92 -9.32
N LEU A 218 -8.52 8.21 -10.43
CA LEU A 218 -7.33 7.89 -11.20
C LEU A 218 -7.37 8.67 -12.52
N ALA A 219 -6.54 9.70 -12.66
CA ALA A 219 -6.33 10.39 -13.92
C ALA A 219 -5.21 9.69 -14.70
N THR A 220 -5.50 9.28 -15.92
CA THR A 220 -4.61 8.44 -16.73
C THR A 220 -4.07 9.15 -17.97
N CYS A 221 -2.95 8.63 -18.49
CA CYS A 221 -2.13 9.28 -19.48
C CYS A 221 -2.92 9.66 -20.74
N GLY A 222 -2.75 10.91 -21.18
CA GLY A 222 -3.40 11.44 -22.38
C GLY A 222 -4.87 11.76 -22.19
N ASP A 223 -5.29 12.09 -20.98
CA ASP A 223 -6.63 12.61 -20.70
C ASP A 223 -6.80 14.08 -21.10
N GLU A 224 -8.06 14.49 -21.28
CA GLU A 224 -8.42 15.86 -21.66
C GLU A 224 -8.43 16.77 -20.43
N ALA A 225 -7.27 17.31 -20.04
CA ALA A 225 -7.17 18.18 -18.87
C ALA A 225 -7.74 19.60 -19.07
N THR A 226 -8.27 19.96 -20.25
CA THR A 226 -8.66 21.35 -20.59
C THR A 226 -9.71 21.95 -19.67
N TYR A 227 -10.58 21.14 -19.06
CA TYR A 227 -11.55 21.62 -18.08
C TYR A 227 -10.94 22.00 -16.72
N LEU A 228 -9.69 21.61 -16.43
CA LEU A 228 -8.95 22.10 -15.25
C LEU A 228 -8.67 23.61 -15.32
N THR A 229 -8.85 24.25 -16.49
CA THR A 229 -8.80 25.72 -16.61
C THR A 229 -9.99 26.43 -15.95
N LYS A 230 -11.06 25.69 -15.59
CA LYS A 230 -12.27 26.25 -14.98
C LYS A 230 -12.09 26.34 -13.45
N PRO A 231 -12.12 27.55 -12.84
CA PRO A 231 -11.87 27.71 -11.40
C PRO A 231 -12.80 26.87 -10.51
N GLN A 232 -14.06 26.71 -10.93
CA GLN A 232 -15.05 25.92 -10.22
C GLN A 232 -14.70 24.43 -10.17
N ILE A 233 -14.16 23.84 -11.24
CA ILE A 233 -13.71 22.44 -11.24
C ILE A 233 -12.50 22.27 -10.33
N GLN A 234 -11.53 23.20 -10.40
CA GLN A 234 -10.36 23.15 -9.53
C GLN A 234 -10.75 23.24 -8.05
N GLU A 235 -11.68 24.12 -7.70
CA GLU A 235 -12.20 24.26 -6.34
C GLU A 235 -12.92 22.99 -5.88
N ASN A 236 -13.76 22.39 -6.73
CA ASN A 236 -14.43 21.13 -6.41
C ASN A 236 -13.43 20.00 -6.11
N LEU A 237 -12.41 19.85 -6.96
CA LEU A 237 -11.40 18.79 -6.82
C LEU A 237 -10.50 19.02 -5.59
N ARG A 238 -10.02 20.25 -5.37
CA ARG A 238 -9.27 20.60 -4.16
C ARG A 238 -10.11 20.36 -2.90
N ASN A 239 -11.39 20.74 -2.91
CA ASN A 239 -12.29 20.48 -1.79
C ASN A 239 -12.52 18.98 -1.59
N TRP A 240 -12.69 18.20 -2.66
CA TRP A 240 -12.84 16.76 -2.59
C TRP A 240 -11.59 16.10 -1.96
N VAL A 241 -10.38 16.41 -2.44
CA VAL A 241 -9.14 15.91 -1.82
C VAL A 241 -9.03 16.40 -0.37
N LYS A 242 -9.23 17.70 -0.12
CA LYS A 242 -9.15 18.28 1.24
C LYS A 242 -10.00 17.54 2.26
N ASN A 243 -11.16 17.02 1.85
CA ASN A 243 -12.10 16.30 2.72
C ASN A 243 -11.91 14.77 2.74
N GLY A 244 -10.83 14.25 2.17
CA GLY A 244 -10.48 12.83 2.20
C GLY A 244 -10.60 12.09 0.87
N GLY A 245 -10.79 12.79 -0.25
CA GLY A 245 -10.60 12.22 -1.58
C GLY A 245 -9.12 11.88 -1.84
N LYS A 246 -8.85 10.88 -2.69
CA LYS A 246 -7.49 10.47 -3.04
C LYS A 246 -7.28 10.52 -4.54
N LEU A 247 -6.40 11.41 -4.99
CA LEU A 247 -6.08 11.58 -6.40
C LEU A 247 -4.82 10.78 -6.75
N PHE A 248 -4.95 9.85 -7.69
CA PHE A 248 -3.81 9.18 -8.31
C PHE A 248 -3.69 9.70 -9.74
N VAL A 249 -2.50 10.16 -10.11
CA VAL A 249 -2.21 10.79 -11.40
C VAL A 249 -1.05 10.05 -12.01
N ASP A 250 -1.20 9.58 -13.25
CA ASP A 250 -0.09 9.00 -13.99
C ASP A 250 0.46 9.94 -15.09
N ASP A 251 1.76 9.85 -15.33
CA ASP A 251 2.57 10.39 -16.40
C ASP A 251 2.05 11.68 -17.08
N PHE A 252 1.44 11.58 -18.27
CA PHE A 252 0.92 12.73 -19.03
C PHE A 252 -0.35 13.37 -18.45
N ALA A 253 -0.99 12.78 -17.45
CA ALA A 253 -2.04 13.45 -16.69
C ALA A 253 -1.49 14.43 -15.64
N TYR A 254 -0.20 14.78 -15.68
CA TYR A 254 0.47 15.70 -14.74
C TYR A 254 -0.27 17.02 -14.47
N ASP A 255 -1.07 17.52 -15.41
CA ASP A 255 -1.90 18.71 -15.21
C ASP A 255 -2.82 18.57 -13.98
N TRP A 256 -3.27 17.35 -13.64
CA TRP A 256 -4.04 17.09 -12.43
C TRP A 256 -3.26 17.28 -11.15
N ALA A 257 -1.96 17.01 -11.18
CA ALA A 257 -1.09 17.29 -10.04
C ALA A 257 -0.77 18.79 -9.99
N GLU A 258 -0.35 19.37 -11.11
CA GLU A 258 0.21 20.71 -11.17
C GLU A 258 -0.84 21.83 -11.13
N GLN A 259 -1.93 21.71 -11.89
CA GLN A 259 -2.97 22.74 -11.98
C GLN A 259 -3.78 22.82 -10.69
N LEU A 260 -4.02 21.67 -10.05
CA LEU A 260 -4.78 21.59 -8.81
C LEU A 260 -3.93 21.95 -7.60
N PHE A 261 -2.66 21.52 -7.58
CA PHE A 261 -1.74 21.64 -6.44
C PHE A 261 -0.40 22.24 -6.88
N PRO A 262 -0.40 23.53 -7.29
CA PRO A 262 0.84 24.19 -7.68
C PRO A 262 1.83 24.27 -6.52
N GLY A 263 3.11 24.25 -6.84
CA GLY A 263 4.20 24.38 -5.87
C GLY A 263 4.73 23.06 -5.31
N PHE A 264 4.07 21.92 -5.59
CA PHE A 264 4.59 20.60 -5.18
C PHE A 264 5.57 20.01 -6.18
N LEU A 265 5.31 20.16 -7.48
CA LEU A 265 6.10 19.57 -8.55
C LEU A 265 6.48 20.60 -9.59
N SER A 266 7.69 20.46 -10.13
CA SER A 266 8.08 21.00 -11.42
C SER A 266 8.50 19.87 -12.34
N PHE A 267 8.36 20.08 -13.65
CA PHE A 267 8.68 19.11 -14.67
C PHE A 267 9.75 19.66 -15.60
N LYS A 268 10.60 18.76 -16.13
CA LYS A 268 11.42 19.08 -17.29
C LYS A 268 10.53 19.13 -18.52
N VAL A 269 10.74 20.14 -19.34
CA VAL A 269 10.07 20.29 -20.64
C VAL A 269 11.10 20.25 -21.74
N ASP A 270 10.68 19.79 -22.91
CA ASP A 270 11.52 19.86 -24.10
C ASP A 270 11.76 21.34 -24.49
N TYR A 271 12.96 21.63 -24.98
CA TYR A 271 13.43 22.99 -25.32
C TYR A 271 12.64 23.66 -26.47
N THR A 272 11.63 22.98 -27.00
CA THR A 272 10.79 23.41 -28.13
C THR A 272 9.59 24.27 -27.70
N LEU A 273 9.30 24.36 -26.39
CA LEU A 273 8.26 25.22 -25.81
C LEU A 273 8.94 26.34 -25.01
N ASP A 274 8.39 27.57 -25.03
CA ASP A 274 8.96 28.87 -24.59
C ASP A 274 9.44 29.00 -23.11
N PHE A 275 10.16 28.01 -22.57
CA PHE A 275 10.76 28.05 -21.24
C PHE A 275 12.27 28.21 -21.40
N GLU A 276 12.77 29.42 -21.19
CA GLU A 276 14.21 29.75 -21.24
C GLU A 276 15.08 28.82 -20.36
N THR A 277 14.47 28.14 -19.38
CA THR A 277 15.11 27.24 -18.42
C THR A 277 14.87 25.74 -18.67
N GLY A 278 14.00 25.35 -19.61
CA GLY A 278 13.61 23.95 -19.82
C GLY A 278 12.88 23.32 -18.63
N VAL A 279 12.17 24.16 -17.85
CA VAL A 279 11.42 23.77 -16.64
C VAL A 279 10.05 24.43 -16.65
N CYS A 280 9.04 23.69 -16.22
CA CYS A 280 7.66 24.14 -16.10
C CYS A 280 7.10 23.71 -14.73
N GLY A 281 6.32 24.57 -14.08
CA GLY A 281 5.81 24.33 -12.73
C GLY A 281 6.74 24.74 -11.59
N GLY A 282 6.52 24.18 -10.40
CA GLY A 282 7.33 24.41 -9.19
C GLY A 282 7.10 25.75 -8.49
N THR A 283 6.16 26.56 -8.98
CA THR A 283 5.79 27.83 -8.32
C THR A 283 4.45 27.68 -7.61
N GLU A 284 4.16 28.56 -6.64
CA GLU A 284 2.85 28.62 -5.96
C GLU A 284 1.68 28.93 -6.92
N ARG A 285 1.96 29.22 -8.19
CA ARG A 285 0.96 29.43 -9.24
C ARG A 285 1.06 28.31 -10.28
N ALA A 286 -0.09 27.78 -10.66
CA ALA A 286 -0.19 26.86 -11.78
C ALA A 286 0.21 27.57 -13.09
N PRO A 287 0.75 26.85 -14.08
CA PRO A 287 0.88 27.37 -15.43
C PRO A 287 -0.46 27.87 -15.96
N ASN A 288 -0.45 28.95 -16.76
CA ASN A 288 -1.68 29.56 -17.27
C ASN A 288 -2.42 28.72 -18.32
N GLU A 289 -1.80 27.64 -18.79
CA GLU A 289 -2.33 26.75 -19.81
C GLU A 289 -2.00 25.30 -19.44
N VAL A 290 -2.96 24.40 -19.71
CA VAL A 290 -2.77 22.96 -19.56
C VAL A 290 -1.90 22.40 -20.70
N GLY A 291 -1.28 21.24 -20.49
CA GLY A 291 -0.50 20.56 -21.53
C GLY A 291 0.86 21.22 -21.81
N ARG A 292 1.32 22.14 -20.96
CA ARG A 292 2.57 22.90 -21.16
C ARG A 292 3.81 22.26 -20.54
N CYS A 293 3.67 21.46 -19.49
CA CYS A 293 4.79 20.87 -18.76
C CYS A 293 5.13 19.45 -19.19
N VAL A 294 4.91 19.15 -20.47
CA VAL A 294 5.09 17.82 -21.06
C VAL A 294 6.51 17.59 -21.56
N ASN A 295 6.99 16.37 -21.39
CA ASN A 295 8.17 15.85 -22.08
C ASN A 295 7.76 14.64 -22.95
N TYR A 296 7.78 14.81 -24.27
CA TYR A 296 7.38 13.74 -25.21
C TYR A 296 8.44 12.66 -25.40
N GLU A 297 9.65 12.84 -24.87
CA GLU A 297 10.70 11.82 -24.97
C GLU A 297 10.58 10.77 -23.86
N CYS A 298 9.84 9.71 -24.16
CA CYS A 298 9.72 8.57 -23.26
C CYS A 298 11.04 7.82 -23.06
N TYR A 299 11.22 7.28 -21.85
CA TYR A 299 12.43 6.63 -21.39
C TYR A 299 12.13 5.41 -20.51
N ASP A 300 13.04 4.44 -20.59
CA ASP A 300 13.17 3.41 -19.58
C ASP A 300 14.13 3.88 -18.49
N ALA A 301 13.87 3.45 -17.25
CA ALA A 301 14.73 3.74 -16.11
C ALA A 301 15.05 2.47 -15.32
N SER A 302 16.27 2.39 -14.80
CA SER A 302 16.57 1.52 -13.66
C SER A 302 16.00 2.18 -12.41
N GLY A 303 14.96 1.57 -11.84
CA GLY A 303 14.26 2.07 -10.68
C GLY A 303 14.94 1.65 -9.37
N TYR A 304 14.72 2.44 -8.31
CA TYR A 304 15.04 2.04 -6.95
C TYR A 304 14.09 2.73 -5.96
N PRO A 305 13.73 2.05 -4.87
CA PRO A 305 12.80 2.56 -3.87
C PRO A 305 13.37 3.79 -3.15
N GLY A 306 12.51 4.79 -2.93
CA GLY A 306 12.76 5.93 -2.05
C GLY A 306 12.18 5.76 -0.65
N ASP A 307 11.51 4.64 -0.38
CA ASP A 307 10.90 4.28 0.88
C ASP A 307 11.42 2.91 1.36
N ASP A 308 11.79 2.80 2.65
CA ASP A 308 12.42 1.62 3.21
C ASP A 308 11.49 0.39 3.18
N GLN A 309 10.20 0.55 3.50
CA GLN A 309 9.27 -0.56 3.50
C GLN A 309 8.97 -1.05 2.08
N LEU A 310 8.84 -0.14 1.11
CA LEU A 310 8.72 -0.48 -0.29
C LEU A 310 9.99 -1.20 -0.79
N ALA A 311 11.17 -0.81 -0.32
CA ALA A 311 12.43 -1.48 -0.68
C ALA A 311 12.45 -2.93 -0.23
N GLU A 312 12.17 -3.17 1.06
CA GLU A 312 12.10 -4.51 1.61
C GLU A 312 10.99 -5.35 0.92
N TRP A 313 9.87 -4.72 0.55
CA TRP A 313 8.77 -5.40 -0.14
C TRP A 313 9.14 -5.81 -1.57
N ILE A 314 9.83 -4.95 -2.32
CA ILE A 314 10.34 -5.27 -3.66
C ILE A 314 11.28 -6.50 -3.60
N ASP A 315 12.11 -6.61 -2.56
CA ASP A 315 12.98 -7.78 -2.36
C ASP A 315 12.21 -9.09 -2.10
N VAL A 316 10.97 -8.98 -1.59
CA VAL A 316 10.06 -10.12 -1.44
C VAL A 316 9.45 -10.51 -2.78
N VAL A 317 8.92 -9.56 -3.56
CA VAL A 317 8.12 -9.85 -4.77
C VAL A 317 8.92 -9.92 -6.07
N ASN A 318 10.17 -9.43 -6.07
CA ASN A 318 11.04 -9.36 -7.25
C ASN A 318 12.47 -9.80 -6.91
N ARG A 319 12.59 -10.81 -6.06
CA ARG A 319 13.89 -11.26 -5.55
C ARG A 319 14.87 -11.56 -6.68
N TYR A 320 16.06 -10.96 -6.60
CA TYR A 320 17.19 -11.14 -7.53
C TYR A 320 16.99 -10.59 -8.95
N SER A 321 15.94 -9.83 -9.20
CA SER A 321 15.69 -9.20 -10.49
C SER A 321 15.92 -7.69 -10.41
N PRO A 322 16.48 -7.07 -11.46
CA PRO A 322 16.58 -5.61 -11.52
C PRO A 322 15.18 -4.98 -11.57
N VAL A 323 15.04 -3.81 -10.95
CA VAL A 323 13.83 -3.00 -11.04
C VAL A 323 13.90 -2.20 -12.34
N SER A 324 13.26 -2.69 -13.40
CA SER A 324 13.14 -1.96 -14.66
C SER A 324 11.79 -1.26 -14.71
N MET A 325 11.80 0.06 -14.80
CA MET A 325 10.61 0.87 -15.07
C MET A 325 10.56 1.21 -16.55
N LYS A 326 9.41 0.97 -17.17
CA LYS A 326 9.22 1.06 -18.61
C LYS A 326 8.38 2.27 -18.99
N TYR A 327 8.86 2.95 -20.02
CA TYR A 327 8.09 3.93 -20.80
C TYR A 327 7.54 5.12 -19.99
N GLY A 328 8.28 5.62 -19.00
CA GLY A 328 7.92 6.91 -18.39
C GLY A 328 8.22 8.04 -19.37
N CYS A 329 7.37 9.06 -19.50
CA CYS A 329 7.58 10.13 -20.47
C CYS A 329 7.86 11.46 -19.79
N ASN A 330 7.04 11.82 -18.81
CA ASN A 330 7.31 12.99 -17.99
C ASN A 330 8.49 12.79 -17.04
N VAL A 331 9.11 13.90 -16.67
CA VAL A 331 10.29 13.91 -15.82
C VAL A 331 10.10 14.95 -14.74
N ILE A 332 9.99 14.49 -13.49
CA ILE A 332 9.96 15.38 -12.33
C ILE A 332 11.32 16.07 -12.24
N HIS A 333 11.33 17.39 -12.35
CA HIS A 333 12.55 18.18 -12.28
C HIS A 333 13.01 18.38 -10.83
N GLU A 334 12.11 18.92 -10.01
CA GLU A 334 12.32 19.30 -8.61
C GLU A 334 11.00 19.20 -7.83
N LEU A 335 11.13 18.87 -6.54
CA LEU A 335 10.03 18.83 -5.58
C LEU A 335 10.00 20.14 -4.80
N GLY A 336 8.85 20.79 -4.80
CA GLY A 336 8.63 21.99 -4.01
C GLY A 336 7.98 21.69 -2.66
N THR A 337 7.93 22.72 -1.81
CA THR A 337 7.29 22.67 -0.49
C THR A 337 5.89 23.27 -0.61
N GLY A 338 4.86 22.46 -0.40
CA GLY A 338 3.46 22.90 -0.52
C GLY A 338 2.65 22.70 0.75
N GLU A 339 1.48 23.35 0.83
CA GLU A 339 0.54 23.22 1.94
C GLU A 339 -0.03 21.80 1.99
N GLN A 340 0.29 21.06 3.04
CA GLN A 340 -0.21 19.70 3.22
C GLN A 340 -1.33 19.60 4.25
N GLY A 341 -1.52 20.56 5.15
CA GLY A 341 -2.70 20.62 6.03
C GLY A 341 -2.52 21.55 7.23
N ILE A 342 -3.13 21.23 8.38
CA ILE A 342 -3.06 22.05 9.60
C ILE A 342 -2.02 21.51 10.59
N CYS A 343 -1.30 22.42 11.23
CA CYS A 343 -0.32 22.11 12.24
C CYS A 343 -0.92 21.49 13.51
N LYS A 344 -0.31 20.41 14.00
CA LYS A 344 -0.59 19.88 15.34
C LYS A 344 -0.07 20.78 16.45
N THR A 345 1.04 21.48 16.18
CA THR A 345 1.72 22.37 17.12
C THR A 345 2.45 23.45 16.35
N GLU A 346 2.40 24.68 16.84
CA GLU A 346 3.12 25.84 16.27
C GLU A 346 4.66 25.73 16.42
N LEU A 347 5.16 24.70 17.13
CA LEU A 347 6.60 24.50 17.33
C LEU A 347 7.28 23.72 16.20
N ASP A 348 6.53 23.12 15.26
CA ASP A 348 7.14 22.45 14.11
C ASP A 348 7.68 23.52 13.14
N PRO A 349 8.97 23.49 12.75
CA PRO A 349 9.54 24.48 11.82
C PRO A 349 8.88 24.48 10.43
N ARG A 350 8.10 23.44 10.11
CA ARG A 350 7.27 23.37 8.89
C ARG A 350 5.94 24.12 9.00
N CYS A 351 5.60 24.61 10.19
CA CYS A 351 4.39 25.39 10.44
C CYS A 351 4.57 26.86 10.08
N ARG A 352 3.65 27.39 9.28
CA ARG A 352 3.58 28.80 8.91
C ARG A 352 2.12 29.23 9.01
N ASP A 353 1.83 30.18 9.88
CA ASP A 353 0.46 30.69 10.10
C ASP A 353 -0.57 29.58 10.38
N GLY A 354 -0.18 28.57 11.19
CA GLY A 354 -1.02 27.41 11.53
C GLY A 354 -1.16 26.34 10.43
N LEU A 355 -0.58 26.56 9.26
CA LEU A 355 -0.56 25.61 8.14
C LEU A 355 0.75 24.84 8.09
N PHE A 356 0.65 23.55 7.82
CA PHE A 356 1.77 22.62 7.72
C PHE A 356 2.23 22.51 6.27
N TYR A 357 3.51 22.81 6.03
CA TYR A 357 4.13 22.75 4.71
C TYR A 357 5.22 21.71 4.65
N ASP A 358 5.22 20.84 3.65
CA ASP A 358 6.26 19.83 3.50
C ASP A 358 6.51 19.47 2.03
N VAL A 359 7.66 18.87 1.77
CA VAL A 359 8.01 18.32 0.47
C VAL A 359 7.24 17.00 0.23
N PRO A 360 6.87 16.67 -1.03
CA PRO A 360 6.36 15.35 -1.38
C PRO A 360 7.27 14.22 -0.92
N LYS A 361 6.67 13.14 -0.43
CA LYS A 361 7.36 11.87 -0.20
C LYS A 361 7.69 11.24 -1.55
N VAL A 362 8.94 10.80 -1.74
CA VAL A 362 9.34 10.00 -2.90
C VAL A 362 9.20 8.52 -2.57
N TRP A 363 8.50 7.78 -3.43
CA TRP A 363 8.34 6.33 -3.31
C TRP A 363 9.31 5.57 -4.21
N MET A 364 9.53 6.10 -5.41
CA MET A 364 10.40 5.48 -6.41
C MET A 364 11.27 6.56 -7.05
N PHE A 365 12.55 6.27 -7.18
CA PHE A 365 13.49 6.98 -8.03
C PHE A 365 13.81 6.14 -9.27
N GLY A 366 14.41 6.80 -10.27
CA GLY A 366 14.80 6.21 -11.54
C GLY A 366 16.04 6.87 -12.09
N THR A 367 16.90 6.05 -12.66
CA THR A 367 18.05 6.52 -13.43
C THR A 367 17.94 6.02 -14.87
N SER A 368 17.95 6.97 -15.80
CA SER A 368 18.13 6.73 -17.23
C SER A 368 19.39 7.44 -17.74
N PHE A 369 19.79 7.16 -18.98
CA PHE A 369 20.95 7.81 -19.59
C PHE A 369 20.81 9.35 -19.63
N ARG A 370 19.60 9.87 -19.86
CA ARG A 370 19.33 11.31 -19.95
C ARG A 370 18.94 11.93 -18.60
N TYR A 371 18.32 11.14 -17.72
CA TYR A 371 17.73 11.62 -16.48
C TYR A 371 18.26 10.79 -15.31
N PRO A 372 19.44 11.14 -14.76
CA PRO A 372 19.97 10.45 -13.59
C PRO A 372 19.22 10.88 -12.32
N ASP A 373 18.94 9.90 -11.46
CA ASP A 373 18.42 10.09 -10.10
C ASP A 373 17.18 11.02 -10.03
N LYS A 374 16.14 10.68 -10.80
CA LYS A 374 14.89 11.41 -10.83
C LYS A 374 13.79 10.71 -10.05
N PRO A 375 12.98 11.44 -9.26
CA PRO A 375 11.75 10.89 -8.70
C PRO A 375 10.84 10.40 -9.84
N LEU A 376 10.36 9.17 -9.72
CA LEU A 376 9.39 8.55 -10.63
C LEU A 376 7.99 8.53 -10.02
N THR A 377 7.90 8.37 -8.70
CA THR A 377 6.63 8.33 -7.98
C THR A 377 6.74 9.13 -6.71
N VAL A 378 5.79 10.04 -6.50
CA VAL A 378 5.73 10.92 -5.34
C VAL A 378 4.31 11.04 -4.81
N SER A 379 4.17 11.36 -3.53
CA SER A 379 2.87 11.69 -2.95
C SER A 379 2.98 12.78 -1.89
N TRP A 380 1.91 13.53 -1.70
CA TRP A 380 1.77 14.48 -0.61
C TRP A 380 0.36 14.40 -0.03
N ASN A 381 0.22 14.75 1.24
CA ASN A 381 -1.08 14.94 1.83
C ASN A 381 -1.66 16.27 1.37
N TYR A 382 -2.98 16.37 1.31
CA TYR A 382 -3.68 17.63 1.16
C TYR A 382 -4.87 17.60 2.12
N HIS A 383 -4.60 18.07 3.33
CA HIS A 383 -5.42 17.93 4.53
C HIS A 383 -5.76 16.44 4.79
N CYS A 384 -7.05 16.08 4.73
CA CYS A 384 -7.48 14.70 4.94
C CYS A 384 -7.24 13.77 3.75
N GLY A 385 -7.03 14.31 2.56
CA GLY A 385 -6.77 13.54 1.35
C GLY A 385 -5.31 13.39 1.04
N LYS A 386 -5.04 12.72 -0.08
CA LYS A 386 -3.70 12.47 -0.57
C LYS A 386 -3.68 12.57 -2.08
N VAL A 387 -2.60 13.10 -2.62
CA VAL A 387 -2.32 13.13 -4.05
C VAL A 387 -1.08 12.30 -4.30
N MET A 388 -1.11 11.49 -5.33
CA MET A 388 0.02 10.72 -5.81
C MET A 388 0.20 10.98 -7.30
N TYR A 389 1.44 11.26 -7.67
CA TYR A 389 1.85 11.38 -9.05
C TYR A 389 2.89 10.30 -9.35
N THR A 390 2.77 9.63 -10.49
CA THR A 390 3.68 8.56 -10.91
C THR A 390 3.96 8.63 -12.40
N VAL A 391 5.17 8.32 -12.84
CA VAL A 391 5.49 8.14 -14.28
C VAL A 391 5.42 6.66 -14.70
N LEU A 392 4.92 5.80 -13.81
CA LEU A 392 4.75 4.38 -14.07
C LEU A 392 3.45 4.14 -14.86
N HIS A 393 3.54 3.32 -15.90
CA HIS A 393 2.42 2.92 -16.75
C HIS A 393 2.03 1.45 -16.54
N THR A 394 0.84 1.09 -16.98
CA THR A 394 0.51 -0.30 -17.31
C THR A 394 1.00 -0.65 -18.71
N HIS A 395 1.35 -1.93 -18.94
CA HIS A 395 1.98 -2.38 -20.19
C HIS A 395 1.27 -3.59 -20.81
N ALA A 396 -0.04 -3.67 -20.60
CA ALA A 396 -0.85 -4.77 -21.08
C ALA A 396 -1.31 -4.62 -22.55
N GLU A 397 -0.62 -3.84 -23.38
CA GLU A 397 -1.05 -3.55 -24.76
C GLU A 397 -1.26 -4.84 -25.57
N GLY A 398 -2.49 -5.02 -26.08
CA GLY A 398 -2.89 -6.20 -26.85
C GLY A 398 -3.02 -7.48 -26.02
N SER A 399 -2.91 -7.40 -24.70
CA SER A 399 -3.03 -8.54 -23.79
C SER A 399 -4.47 -8.72 -23.31
N SER A 400 -4.82 -9.97 -22.98
CA SER A 400 -6.06 -10.27 -22.25
C SER A 400 -5.74 -10.42 -20.77
N SER A 401 -6.67 -10.09 -19.87
CA SER A 401 -6.43 -10.29 -18.42
C SER A 401 -6.32 -11.76 -18.02
N VAL A 402 -6.77 -12.68 -18.87
CA VAL A 402 -6.58 -14.13 -18.63
C VAL A 402 -5.13 -14.48 -18.92
N GLY A 403 -4.40 -14.90 -17.89
CA GLY A 403 -3.01 -15.31 -18.04
C GLY A 403 -2.00 -14.16 -18.12
N TYR A 404 -2.41 -12.92 -17.86
CA TYR A 404 -1.49 -11.79 -17.78
C TYR A 404 -0.77 -11.75 -16.44
N GLU A 405 0.54 -11.96 -16.46
CA GLU A 405 1.42 -11.75 -15.32
C GLU A 405 1.79 -10.27 -15.23
N LEU A 406 1.48 -9.64 -14.09
CA LEU A 406 1.79 -8.23 -13.86
C LEU A 406 3.29 -8.00 -13.90
N LEU A 407 3.71 -6.93 -14.57
CA LEU A 407 5.06 -6.40 -14.45
C LEU A 407 5.32 -5.93 -13.01
N LEU A 408 6.60 -5.86 -12.62
CA LEU A 408 6.95 -5.32 -11.30
C LEU A 408 6.41 -3.91 -11.08
N GLN A 409 6.48 -3.04 -12.08
CA GLN A 409 5.96 -1.67 -11.95
C GLN A 409 4.44 -1.65 -11.66
N GLU A 410 3.68 -2.57 -12.24
CA GLU A 410 2.24 -2.71 -11.98
C GLU A 410 1.98 -3.27 -10.58
N LYS A 411 2.82 -4.21 -10.11
CA LYS A 411 2.79 -4.67 -8.71
C LYS A 411 3.06 -3.51 -7.73
N VAL A 412 4.05 -2.67 -8.05
CA VAL A 412 4.36 -1.45 -7.29
C VAL A 412 3.18 -0.47 -7.34
N MET A 413 2.51 -0.29 -8.47
CA MET A 413 1.28 0.53 -8.54
C MET A 413 0.20 0.02 -7.59
N MET A 414 -0.03 -1.30 -7.49
CA MET A 414 -1.00 -1.84 -6.53
C MET A 414 -0.60 -1.60 -5.07
N TYR A 415 0.68 -1.77 -4.74
CA TYR A 415 1.22 -1.38 -3.43
C TYR A 415 0.90 0.09 -3.13
N LEU A 416 1.18 0.98 -4.08
CA LEU A 416 0.97 2.41 -3.97
C LEU A 416 -0.52 2.79 -3.86
N PHE A 417 -1.43 2.10 -4.55
CA PHE A 417 -2.87 2.30 -4.37
C PHE A 417 -3.33 1.98 -2.95
N MET A 418 -2.76 0.97 -2.31
CA MET A 418 -3.04 0.66 -0.90
C MET A 418 -2.45 1.72 0.03
N GLU A 419 -1.22 2.17 -0.22
CA GLU A 419 -0.57 3.23 0.55
C GLU A 419 -1.23 4.61 0.38
N LEU A 420 -1.82 4.88 -0.77
CA LEU A 420 -2.56 6.12 -1.01
C LEU A 420 -3.70 6.28 0.02
N GLN A 421 -4.28 5.16 0.45
CA GLN A 421 -5.44 5.12 1.34
C GLN A 421 -5.08 5.01 2.83
N THR A 422 -3.81 4.77 3.17
CA THR A 422 -3.39 4.73 4.58
C THR A 422 -3.53 6.10 5.22
N CYS A 423 -3.75 6.11 6.54
CA CYS A 423 -4.00 7.33 7.27
C CYS A 423 -2.84 8.32 7.14
N THR A 424 -3.15 9.61 7.12
CA THR A 424 -2.16 10.67 6.90
C THR A 424 -1.41 10.97 8.20
N SER A 425 -0.06 10.98 8.12
CA SER A 425 0.82 11.45 9.19
C SER A 425 1.60 12.69 8.71
N PRO A 426 1.74 13.76 9.51
CA PRO A 426 1.09 13.94 10.82
C PRO A 426 -0.44 13.94 10.65
N ASN A 427 -1.22 13.49 11.65
CA ASN A 427 -2.69 13.67 11.63
C ASN A 427 -3.00 15.15 11.39
N LEU A 428 -3.30 15.53 10.16
CA LEU A 428 -3.67 16.88 9.79
C LEU A 428 -5.10 17.07 10.31
N VAL A 429 -5.28 18.10 11.15
CA VAL A 429 -6.60 18.43 11.71
C VAL A 429 -7.48 18.99 10.59
N GLU A 430 -8.79 18.74 10.67
CA GLU A 430 -9.81 19.27 9.73
C GLU A 430 -9.84 20.80 9.68
#